data_AF-A0A0M4GU89-F1
#
_entry.id   AF-A0A0M4GU89-F1
#
_cell.length_a   1.000
_cell.length_b   1.000
_cell.length_c   1.000
_cell.angle_alpha   90.00
_cell.angle_beta   90.00
_cell.angle_gamma   90.00
#
_symmetry.space_group_name_H-M   'P 1'
#
loop_
_entity.id
_entity.type
_entity.pdbx_description
1 polymer ?
#
loop_
_entity_poly.entity_id
_entity_poly.type
_entity_poly.pdbx_seq_one_letter_code
_entity_poly.pdbx_strand_id
1 'polypeptide(L)'
;MDVQKLNENGVYEDVALIVEEEKLENIRQSFDKVKWNPNAEMKQASKADYIMTFFYEEDKNMPERLYEYQIWFVNNGTATFLSSEESEGYGRLAKEHAEDLKTVILPIVGY
;
A
#
# COMPACT_ATOMS: atom_id res chain seq x y z
N MET A 1 -0.66 10.67 3.77
CA MET A 1 -1.05 9.55 2.87
C MET A 1 -2.49 9.19 3.13
N ASP A 2 -3.16 8.56 2.16
CA ASP A 2 -4.49 8.01 2.34
C ASP A 2 -4.42 6.48 2.32
N VAL A 3 -5.41 5.86 2.97
CA VAL A 3 -5.61 4.42 2.96
C VAL A 3 -7.09 4.15 2.77
N GLN A 4 -7.40 3.31 1.80
CA GLN A 4 -8.75 2.90 1.45
C GLN A 4 -8.85 1.38 1.61
N LYS A 5 -9.85 0.90 2.36
CA LYS A 5 -10.18 -0.51 2.45
C LYS A 5 -11.21 -0.87 1.38
N LEU A 6 -10.98 -1.97 0.67
CA LEU A 6 -11.88 -2.47 -0.35
C LEU A 6 -12.63 -3.71 0.16
N ASN A 7 -13.92 -3.79 -0.14
CA ASN A 7 -14.68 -5.02 0.09
C ASN A 7 -14.50 -6.02 -1.07
N GLU A 8 -15.12 -7.20 -0.97
CA GLU A 8 -15.02 -8.28 -1.97
C GLU A 8 -15.45 -7.86 -3.39
N ASN A 9 -16.26 -6.81 -3.52
CA ASN A 9 -16.70 -6.26 -4.81
C ASN A 9 -15.77 -5.14 -5.34
N GLY A 10 -14.71 -4.78 -4.61
CA GLY A 10 -13.80 -3.69 -4.93
C GLY A 10 -14.42 -2.30 -4.72
N VAL A 11 -15.44 -2.20 -3.86
CA VAL A 11 -16.05 -0.92 -3.47
C VAL A 11 -15.39 -0.44 -2.19
N TYR A 12 -15.17 0.88 -2.08
CA TYR A 12 -14.67 1.52 -0.88
C TYR A 12 -15.56 1.21 0.32
N GLU A 13 -14.98 0.56 1.31
CA GLU A 13 -15.63 0.27 2.59
C GLU A 13 -15.30 1.35 3.61
N ASP A 14 -14.03 1.77 3.65
CA ASP A 14 -13.52 2.75 4.61
C ASP A 14 -12.37 3.55 4.01
N VAL A 15 -12.19 4.79 4.46
CA VAL A 15 -11.09 5.68 4.04
C VAL A 15 -10.55 6.46 5.22
N ALA A 16 -9.23 6.49 5.34
CA ALA A 16 -8.54 7.26 6.36
C ALA A 16 -7.40 8.09 5.76
N LEU A 17 -7.24 9.30 6.30
CA LEU A 17 -6.07 10.14 6.07
C LEU A 17 -5.08 9.94 7.22
N ILE A 18 -3.84 9.56 6.89
CA ILE A 18 -2.74 9.42 7.85
C ILE A 18 -1.79 10.60 7.65
N VAL A 19 -1.60 11.37 8.72
CA VAL A 19 -0.68 12.53 8.78
C VAL A 19 0.33 12.41 9.91
N GLU A 20 0.15 11.44 10.80
CA GLU A 20 1.01 11.23 11.96
C GLU A 20 2.36 10.65 11.54
N GLU A 21 3.44 11.39 11.82
CA GLU A 21 4.80 11.08 11.40
C GLU A 21 5.26 9.67 11.81
N GLU A 22 4.94 9.23 13.03
CA GLU A 22 5.28 7.89 13.52
C GLU A 22 4.62 6.78 12.68
N LYS A 23 3.33 6.94 12.32
CA LYS A 23 2.62 5.97 11.48
C LYS A 23 3.19 5.96 10.07
N LEU A 24 3.45 7.14 9.51
CA LEU A 24 4.05 7.29 8.19
C LEU A 24 5.43 6.62 8.11
N GLU A 25 6.26 6.79 9.14
CA GLU A 25 7.58 6.18 9.21
C GLU A 25 7.50 4.65 9.30
N ASN A 26 6.59 4.10 10.12
CA ASN A 26 6.40 2.65 10.21
C ASN A 26 5.93 2.03 8.87
N ILE A 27 5.03 2.73 8.17
CA ILE A 27 4.57 2.31 6.84
C ILE A 27 5.74 2.38 5.85
N ARG A 28 6.47 3.49 5.83
CA ARG A 28 7.66 3.67 4.97
C ARG A 28 8.69 2.56 5.18
N GLN A 29 9.00 2.22 6.43
CA GLN A 29 9.92 1.14 6.76
C GLN A 29 9.45 -0.21 6.22
N SER A 30 8.14 -0.46 6.17
CA SER A 30 7.59 -1.66 5.54
C SER A 30 7.75 -1.64 4.01
N PHE A 31 7.51 -0.48 3.39
CA PHE A 31 7.67 -0.28 1.95
C PHE A 31 9.13 -0.42 1.49
N ASP A 32 10.10 0.01 2.31
CA ASP A 32 11.54 -0.18 2.06
C ASP A 32 11.95 -1.66 2.00
N LYS A 33 11.14 -2.57 2.54
CA LYS A 33 11.37 -4.03 2.48
C LYS A 33 10.66 -4.72 1.32
N VAL A 34 9.85 -3.99 0.55
CA VAL A 34 9.17 -4.53 -0.62
C VAL A 34 10.21 -4.84 -1.68
N LYS A 35 10.17 -6.07 -2.19
CA LYS A 35 10.98 -6.48 -3.33
C LYS A 35 10.22 -6.19 -4.61
N TRP A 36 10.57 -5.09 -5.26
CA TRP A 36 9.98 -4.64 -6.51
C TRP A 36 10.53 -5.41 -7.72
N ASN A 37 9.64 -5.66 -8.69
CA ASN A 37 9.95 -6.24 -9.99
C ASN A 37 9.06 -5.57 -11.05
N PRO A 38 9.56 -4.53 -11.73
CA PRO A 38 8.75 -3.74 -12.66
C PRO A 38 8.31 -4.53 -13.90
N ASN A 39 9.02 -5.61 -14.23
CA ASN A 39 8.73 -6.42 -15.42
C ASN A 39 7.83 -7.63 -15.12
N ALA A 40 7.35 -7.79 -13.89
CA ALA A 40 6.49 -8.91 -13.52
C ALA A 40 5.02 -8.59 -13.76
N GLU A 41 4.34 -9.46 -14.50
CA GLU A 41 2.88 -9.40 -14.64
C GLU A 41 2.19 -9.93 -13.37
N MET A 42 1.28 -9.14 -12.83
CA MET A 42 0.45 -9.55 -11.70
C MET A 42 -0.61 -10.56 -12.16
N LYS A 43 -0.62 -11.74 -11.53
CA LYS A 43 -1.62 -12.80 -11.79
C LYS A 43 -2.74 -12.86 -10.74
N GLN A 44 -2.92 -11.80 -9.97
CA GLN A 44 -3.99 -11.76 -8.97
C GLN A 44 -5.34 -11.55 -9.67
N ALA A 45 -6.25 -12.51 -9.48
CA ALA A 45 -7.60 -12.47 -10.03
C ALA A 45 -8.59 -11.74 -9.11
N SER A 46 -8.25 -11.57 -7.82
CA SER A 46 -9.08 -10.88 -6.84
C SER A 46 -8.81 -9.38 -6.83
N LYS A 47 -9.79 -8.60 -6.33
CA LYS A 47 -9.59 -7.20 -5.98
C LYS A 47 -8.58 -7.08 -4.83
N ALA A 48 -7.90 -5.94 -4.75
CA ALA A 48 -7.00 -5.63 -3.65
C ALA A 48 -7.79 -5.51 -2.34
N ASP A 49 -7.11 -5.73 -1.22
CA ASP A 49 -7.68 -5.50 0.11
C ASP A 49 -7.62 -4.02 0.48
N TYR A 50 -6.55 -3.34 0.05
CA TYR A 50 -6.33 -1.92 0.31
C TYR A 50 -5.77 -1.19 -0.92
N ILE A 51 -6.09 0.09 -1.00
CA ILE A 51 -5.41 1.08 -1.85
C ILE A 51 -4.76 2.10 -0.93
N MET A 52 -3.49 2.41 -1.17
CA MET A 52 -2.77 3.47 -0.45
C MET A 52 -2.25 4.51 -1.42
N THR A 53 -2.52 5.78 -1.18
CA THR A 53 -1.98 6.89 -1.97
C THR A 53 -0.99 7.69 -1.15
N PHE A 54 0.26 7.71 -1.60
CA PHE A 54 1.32 8.52 -1.05
C PHE A 54 1.37 9.85 -1.77
N PHE A 55 1.40 10.94 -1.01
CA PHE A 55 1.48 12.31 -1.51
C PHE A 55 2.92 12.77 -1.32
N TYR A 56 3.63 13.00 -2.41
CA TYR A 56 5.01 13.48 -2.41
C TYR A 56 5.07 14.93 -2.90
N GLU A 57 5.58 15.82 -2.05
CA GLU A 57 5.90 17.20 -2.39
C GLU A 57 7.43 17.30 -2.57
N GLU A 58 7.91 17.20 -3.82
CA GLU A 58 9.35 17.33 -4.13
C GLU A 58 9.80 18.80 -4.27
N ASP A 59 8.94 19.64 -4.85
CA ASP A 59 9.14 21.09 -5.01
C ASP A 59 7.81 21.80 -4.74
N LYS A 60 7.84 22.82 -3.88
CA LYS A 60 6.67 23.64 -3.52
C LYS A 60 5.99 24.32 -4.72
N ASN A 61 6.69 24.42 -5.85
CA ASN A 61 6.19 25.03 -7.08
C ASN A 61 5.63 24.03 -8.08
N MET A 62 5.69 22.72 -7.79
CA MET A 62 5.12 21.68 -8.63
C MET A 62 3.88 21.07 -7.97
N PRO A 63 2.94 20.51 -8.75
CA PRO A 63 1.87 19.70 -8.20
C PRO A 63 2.43 18.52 -7.41
N GLU A 64 1.74 18.15 -6.34
CA GLU A 64 2.04 16.94 -5.58
C GLU A 64 1.99 15.71 -6.50
N ARG A 65 2.95 14.80 -6.30
CA ARG A 65 2.94 13.50 -6.98
C ARG A 65 2.19 12.50 -6.12
N LEU A 66 1.32 11.74 -6.78
CA LEU A 66 0.51 10.70 -6.15
C LEU A 66 0.99 9.33 -6.61
N TYR A 67 1.44 8.51 -5.66
CA TYR A 67 1.76 7.10 -5.92
C TYR A 67 0.71 6.22 -5.27
N GLU A 68 -0.04 5.50 -6.10
CA GLU A 68 -1.07 4.57 -5.69
C GLU A 68 -0.49 3.16 -5.59
N TYR A 69 -0.78 2.49 -4.48
CA TYR A 69 -0.38 1.12 -4.22
C TYR A 69 -1.60 0.27 -3.91
N GLN A 70 -1.87 -0.71 -4.77
CA GLN A 70 -2.85 -1.76 -4.51
C GLN A 70 -2.18 -2.89 -3.74
N ILE A 71 -2.80 -3.33 -2.64
CA ILE A 71 -2.20 -4.27 -1.70
C ILE A 71 -3.11 -5.48 -1.49
N TRP A 72 -2.54 -6.68 -1.60
CA TRP A 72 -3.18 -7.95 -1.27
C TRP A 72 -2.41 -8.64 -0.14
N PHE A 73 -3.07 -8.88 0.99
CA PHE A 73 -2.58 -9.73 2.06
C PHE A 73 -2.95 -11.19 1.76
N VAL A 74 -1.94 -12.01 1.52
CA VAL A 74 -2.10 -13.41 1.11
C VAL A 74 -2.20 -14.29 2.37
N ASN A 75 -2.97 -15.37 2.29
CA ASN A 75 -3.23 -16.30 3.41
C ASN A 75 -1.97 -16.90 4.07
N ASN A 76 -0.82 -16.90 3.40
CA ASN A 76 0.46 -17.33 3.96
C ASN A 76 1.15 -16.25 4.83
N GLY A 77 0.50 -15.11 5.03
CA GLY A 77 1.00 -13.96 5.79
C GLY A 77 1.88 -13.01 4.98
N THR A 78 2.14 -13.26 3.69
CA THR A 78 2.86 -12.32 2.82
C THR A 78 1.94 -11.25 2.26
N ALA A 79 2.51 -10.16 1.74
CA ALA A 79 1.75 -9.17 1.00
C ALA A 79 2.29 -9.00 -0.43
N THR A 80 1.39 -8.69 -1.34
CA THR A 80 1.68 -8.41 -2.74
C THR A 80 1.22 -7.00 -3.06
N PHE A 81 1.98 -6.30 -3.89
CA PHE A 81 1.77 -4.89 -4.22
C PHE A 81 1.73 -4.71 -5.73
N LEU A 82 0.92 -3.75 -6.18
CA LEU A 82 1.00 -3.18 -7.51
C LEU A 82 1.10 -1.65 -7.35
N SER A 83 2.22 -1.10 -7.79
CA SER A 83 2.49 0.34 -7.77
C SER A 83 2.04 1.00 -9.07
N SER A 84 1.51 2.21 -8.98
CA SER A 84 1.27 3.07 -10.14
C SER A 84 2.56 3.64 -10.74
N GLU A 85 3.67 3.60 -10.00
CA GLU A 85 4.99 4.01 -10.48
C GLU A 85 5.62 2.87 -11.29
N GLU A 86 5.80 3.11 -12.60
CA GLU A 86 6.24 2.08 -13.56
C GLU A 86 7.62 1.49 -13.22
N SER A 87 8.47 2.27 -12.56
CA SER A 87 9.80 1.82 -12.12
C SER A 87 9.75 0.79 -10.98
N GLU A 88 8.65 0.70 -10.25
CA GLU A 88 8.42 -0.30 -9.18
C GLU A 88 7.61 -1.49 -9.71
N GLY A 89 6.46 -1.21 -10.35
CA GLY A 89 5.51 -2.19 -10.86
C GLY A 89 5.02 -3.16 -9.79
N TYR A 90 5.42 -4.43 -9.86
CA TYR A 90 4.93 -5.48 -8.96
C TYR A 90 5.85 -5.73 -7.76
N GLY A 91 5.29 -5.70 -6.55
CA GLY A 91 6.04 -5.86 -5.30
C GLY A 91 5.64 -7.08 -4.48
N ARG A 92 6.59 -7.63 -3.72
CA ARG A 92 6.32 -8.63 -2.68
C ARG A 92 6.96 -8.26 -1.36
N LEU A 93 6.20 -8.44 -0.29
CA LEU A 93 6.64 -8.23 1.08
C LEU A 93 6.58 -9.55 1.84
N ALA A 94 7.69 -9.88 2.52
CA ALA A 94 7.81 -11.08 3.31
C ALA A 94 6.87 -11.03 4.53
N LYS A 95 6.59 -12.21 5.10
CA LYS A 95 5.59 -12.38 6.17
C LYS A 95 5.80 -11.43 7.34
N GLU A 96 7.01 -11.38 7.88
CA GLU A 96 7.36 -10.55 9.04
C GLU A 96 6.97 -9.08 8.83
N HIS A 97 7.38 -8.49 7.70
CA HIS A 97 7.10 -7.09 7.39
C HIS A 97 5.65 -6.83 6.94
N ALA A 98 4.99 -7.83 6.35
CA ALA A 98 3.58 -7.74 5.99
C ALA A 98 2.68 -7.74 7.23
N GLU A 99 3.04 -8.49 8.27
CA GLU A 99 2.34 -8.47 9.56
C GLU A 99 2.53 -7.12 10.28
N ASP A 100 3.74 -6.54 10.23
CA ASP A 100 4.01 -5.19 10.74
C ASP A 100 3.13 -4.14 10.04
N LEU A 101 3.12 -4.13 8.71
CA LEU A 101 2.31 -3.21 7.92
C LEU A 101 0.81 -3.37 8.24
N LYS A 102 0.33 -4.61 8.33
CA LYS A 102 -1.07 -4.89 8.67
C LYS A 102 -1.45 -4.38 10.06
N THR A 103 -0.53 -4.47 11.02
CA THR A 103 -0.74 -4.00 12.40
C THR A 103 -0.89 -2.48 12.48
N VAL A 104 -0.22 -1.75 11.58
CA VAL A 104 -0.37 -0.30 11.47
C VAL A 104 -1.70 0.07 10.79
N ILE A 105 -2.12 -0.68 9.77
CA ILE A 105 -3.31 -0.33 8.96
C ILE A 105 -4.64 -0.67 9.65
N LEU A 106 -4.75 -1.86 10.26
CA LEU A 106 -6.03 -2.36 10.79
C LEU A 106 -6.71 -1.42 11.81
N PRO A 107 -5.99 -0.74 12.73
CA PRO A 107 -6.61 0.21 13.64
C PRO A 107 -7.07 1.52 12.97
N ILE A 108 -6.61 1.77 11.74
CA ILE A 108 -6.85 3.01 10.99
C ILE A 108 -8.08 2.85 10.10
N VAL A 109 -8.21 1.70 9.43
CA VAL A 109 -9.35 1.34 8.58
C VAL A 109 -9.78 -0.10 8.87
N GLY A 110 -11.06 -0.33 9.16
CA GLY A 110 -11.56 -1.68 9.44
C GLY A 110 -12.42 -1.88 10.70
N TYR A 111 -13.20 -0.87 11.10
CA TYR A 111 -14.29 -1.01 12.07
C TYR A 111 -15.65 -1.27 11.40
#